data_AF-A0A443SQ45-F1
#
_entry.id   AF-A0A443SQ45-F1
#
_cell.length_a   1.000
_cell.length_b   1.000
_cell.length_c   1.000
_cell.angle_alpha   90.00
_cell.angle_beta   90.00
_cell.angle_gamma   90.00
#
_symmetry.space_group_name_H-M   'P 1'
#
loop_
_entity.id
_entity.type
_entity.pdbx_description
1 polymer ?
#
loop_
_entity_poly.entity_id
_entity_poly.type
_entity_poly.pdbx_seq_one_letter_code
_entity_poly.pdbx_strand_id
1 'polypeptide(L)'
;MEESTTMAVAVISDGQQEIESESDTQIQENKDDIEKSFVKNSYRQKYKRSWELDGELKDWLSPFSGDQYAAYCRACHCKLHAHKKGLLAHAKSSKHKKHLPDFDFEWLDPSYVPPALTSSSSSMNVSVVTYSNVNSSQLSTSMPLSDTTGIPLQDIVNHLQELAPLHLAGEWDNVGLLVQPSQPLKVHNVLLTIDLTEKVMEEALKKKINLIIAYHPPIFKPLKSLTTKSWKEKLMLTCVENRIAVYSPHTALDAVKGGVNDWLITAFGESQSIPIQQSYSDPKGSGHFSNCLDVLVSEGTEITNALSGLENVILTVKSNEYGGCDVRICCDDRTLAKVVEILSQHPVAQLCSRITKLQTPPLPGQGMGRMCTLVEPLPLYEIVHRTKQHIDQTHVRLALSPKHTRDTKVQSIAVCAGSGASVLKEIKADVFVTGEMSHHEVLDTIHSGTSVILCEHSNSERGYLKNWAEDLKSNLGQQTVNIIVSEADKDPLRIV
;
A
#
# COMPACT_ATOMS: atom_id res chain seq x y z
N MET A 1 -29.58 -22.70 -39.26
CA MET A 1 -30.38 -21.90 -38.30
C MET A 1 -29.42 -21.53 -37.19
N GLU A 2 -28.70 -20.44 -37.40
CA GLU A 2 -27.75 -19.86 -36.45
C GLU A 2 -28.36 -18.54 -35.99
N GLU A 3 -28.67 -18.44 -34.70
CA GLU A 3 -29.20 -17.23 -34.08
C GLU A 3 -28.04 -16.28 -33.76
N SER A 4 -28.05 -15.10 -34.39
CA SER A 4 -27.14 -14.01 -34.09
C SER A 4 -27.66 -13.26 -32.86
N THR A 5 -26.81 -13.09 -31.85
CA THR A 5 -27.12 -12.25 -30.68
C THR A 5 -26.52 -10.87 -30.95
N THR A 6 -27.38 -9.88 -31.14
CA THR A 6 -27.02 -8.48 -31.39
C THR A 6 -26.79 -7.77 -30.06
N MET A 7 -25.57 -7.29 -29.77
CA MET A 7 -25.34 -6.35 -28.65
C MET A 7 -25.62 -4.92 -29.13
N ALA A 8 -26.59 -4.27 -28.48
CA ALA A 8 -26.90 -2.86 -28.65
C ALA A 8 -25.86 -1.99 -27.93
N VAL A 9 -25.25 -1.05 -28.66
CA VAL A 9 -24.43 0.03 -28.10
C VAL A 9 -25.35 1.24 -27.91
N ALA A 10 -25.54 1.68 -26.67
CA ALA A 10 -26.27 2.91 -26.36
C ALA A 10 -25.39 4.13 -26.66
N VAL A 11 -25.85 4.98 -27.58
CA VAL A 11 -25.27 6.28 -27.89
C VAL A 11 -26.02 7.32 -27.05
N ILE A 12 -25.31 8.01 -26.15
CA ILE A 12 -25.84 9.18 -25.43
C ILE A 12 -25.48 10.42 -26.27
N SER A 13 -26.51 11.12 -26.74
CA SER A 13 -26.40 12.40 -27.45
C SER A 13 -26.47 13.56 -26.46
N ASP A 14 -25.44 14.41 -26.43
CA ASP A 14 -25.42 15.67 -25.69
C ASP A 14 -26.32 16.72 -26.34
N GLY A 15 -27.26 17.25 -25.55
CA GLY A 15 -28.05 18.43 -25.89
C GLY A 15 -27.39 19.70 -25.36
N GLN A 16 -27.11 20.64 -26.26
CA GLN A 16 -26.68 22.00 -25.92
C GLN A 16 -27.85 22.80 -25.33
N GLN A 17 -27.60 23.49 -24.22
CA GLN A 17 -28.37 24.66 -23.80
C GLN A 17 -27.42 25.82 -23.49
N GLU A 18 -27.67 26.93 -24.19
CA GLU A 18 -27.04 28.23 -24.02
C GLU A 18 -27.38 28.82 -22.64
N ILE A 19 -26.39 29.41 -21.97
CA ILE A 19 -26.61 30.34 -20.86
C ILE A 19 -25.76 31.59 -21.12
N GLU A 20 -26.47 32.72 -21.18
CA GLU A 20 -25.98 34.07 -21.38
C GLU A 20 -25.10 34.56 -20.21
N SER A 21 -24.22 35.49 -20.56
CA SER A 21 -23.22 36.17 -19.75
C SER A 21 -23.79 37.21 -18.78
N GLU A 22 -23.39 37.16 -17.52
CA GLU A 22 -23.36 38.34 -16.65
C GLU A 22 -22.12 38.38 -15.72
N SER A 23 -21.39 39.48 -15.86
CA SER A 23 -20.56 40.17 -14.84
C SER A 23 -19.16 39.63 -14.48
N ASP A 24 -18.20 40.11 -15.28
CA ASP A 24 -16.84 40.45 -14.88
C ASP A 24 -16.82 41.34 -13.62
N THR A 25 -16.69 40.75 -12.42
CA THR A 25 -16.15 41.46 -11.24
C THR A 25 -15.66 40.56 -10.11
N GLN A 26 -15.69 39.23 -10.24
CA GLN A 26 -15.15 38.30 -9.22
C GLN A 26 -13.86 37.56 -9.65
N ILE A 27 -13.27 37.90 -10.79
CA ILE A 27 -12.07 37.21 -11.32
C ILE A 27 -10.75 37.89 -10.88
N GLN A 28 -10.80 39.03 -10.19
CA GLN A 28 -9.59 39.73 -9.73
C GLN A 28 -9.13 39.33 -8.32
N GLU A 29 -9.97 38.70 -7.49
CA GLU A 29 -9.57 38.25 -6.13
C GLU A 29 -9.08 36.79 -6.06
N ASN A 30 -9.24 36.01 -7.13
CA ASN A 30 -8.75 34.62 -7.19
C ASN A 30 -7.40 34.45 -7.91
N LYS A 31 -6.75 35.55 -8.36
CA LYS A 31 -5.40 35.50 -8.96
C LYS A 31 -4.27 35.53 -7.94
N ASP A 32 -4.51 36.08 -6.75
CA ASP A 32 -3.48 36.14 -5.68
C ASP A 32 -3.39 34.85 -4.85
N ASP A 33 -4.39 33.95 -4.94
CA ASP A 33 -4.39 32.66 -4.24
C ASP A 33 -4.00 31.47 -5.14
N ILE A 34 -4.03 31.62 -6.46
CA ILE A 34 -3.59 30.60 -7.42
C ILE A 34 -2.08 30.71 -7.74
N GLU A 35 -1.45 31.87 -7.50
CA GLU A 35 0.03 32.00 -7.52
C GLU A 35 0.73 31.42 -6.28
N LYS A 36 -0.03 31.00 -5.25
CA LYS A 36 0.53 30.34 -4.04
C LYS A 36 0.53 28.81 -4.06
N SER A 37 0.00 28.16 -5.11
CA SER A 37 -0.05 26.69 -5.18
C SER A 37 0.99 26.04 -6.11
N PHE A 38 1.90 26.81 -6.73
CA PHE A 38 2.93 26.30 -7.64
C PHE A 38 4.38 26.50 -7.16
N VAL A 39 4.68 26.29 -5.87
CA VAL A 39 6.06 26.01 -5.40
C VAL A 39 6.04 25.10 -4.17
N LYS A 40 5.91 23.78 -4.36
CA LYS A 40 6.41 22.80 -3.37
C LYS A 40 7.79 22.31 -3.80
N ASN A 41 8.75 23.24 -3.78
CA ASN A 41 10.16 22.93 -3.71
C ASN A 41 10.69 23.37 -2.34
N SER A 42 11.56 22.55 -1.77
CA SER A 42 12.11 22.65 -0.41
C SER A 42 12.37 24.09 0.07
N TYR A 43 11.70 24.53 1.13
CA TYR A 43 12.17 25.67 1.93
C TYR A 43 13.40 25.22 2.75
N ARG A 44 14.56 25.10 2.10
CA ARG A 44 15.85 25.09 2.79
C ARG A 44 16.13 26.52 3.25
N GLN A 45 15.72 26.82 4.47
CA GLN A 45 16.02 28.11 5.11
C GLN A 45 17.52 28.16 5.47
N LYS A 46 18.21 29.24 5.11
CA LYS A 46 19.59 29.47 5.53
C LYS A 46 19.63 29.78 7.03
N TYR A 47 20.67 29.29 7.70
CA TYR A 47 20.96 29.63 9.08
C TYR A 47 21.14 31.14 9.25
N LYS A 48 20.42 31.72 10.21
CA LYS A 48 20.54 33.15 10.54
C LYS A 48 21.33 33.29 11.83
N ARG A 49 22.49 33.97 11.77
CA ARG A 49 23.31 34.26 12.96
C ARG A 49 22.56 35.03 14.05
N SER A 50 21.51 35.78 13.71
CA SER A 50 20.67 36.45 14.72
C SER A 50 19.98 35.49 15.69
N TRP A 51 19.85 34.19 15.36
CA TRP A 51 19.32 33.18 16.27
C TRP A 51 20.30 32.79 17.38
N GLU A 52 21.60 33.08 17.23
CA GLU A 52 22.59 32.92 18.31
C GLU A 52 22.42 33.95 19.42
N LEU A 53 21.59 34.98 19.19
CA LEU A 53 21.26 36.00 20.18
C LEU A 53 19.85 35.80 20.77
N ASP A 54 19.09 34.82 20.27
CA ASP A 54 17.74 34.50 20.72
C ASP A 54 17.82 33.75 22.07
N GLY A 55 17.12 34.25 23.10
CA GLY A 55 17.25 33.75 24.47
C GLY A 55 16.98 32.26 24.64
N GLU A 56 16.13 31.64 23.78
CA GLU A 56 15.85 30.20 23.86
C GLU A 56 16.88 29.32 23.11
N LEU A 57 17.75 29.93 22.28
CA LEU A 57 18.64 29.22 21.36
C LEU A 57 20.14 29.52 21.59
N LYS A 58 20.44 30.70 22.15
CA LYS A 58 21.80 31.27 22.29
C LYS A 58 22.82 30.33 22.93
N ASP A 59 22.42 29.60 23.97
CA ASP A 59 23.38 28.88 24.81
C ASP A 59 23.90 27.58 24.17
N TRP A 60 23.16 27.01 23.22
CA TRP A 60 23.49 25.71 22.64
C TRP A 60 23.58 25.71 21.11
N LEU A 61 22.98 26.69 20.42
CA LEU A 61 22.96 26.75 18.96
C LEU A 61 24.27 27.34 18.40
N SER A 62 24.76 26.78 17.29
CA SER A 62 25.84 27.34 16.48
C SER A 62 25.63 27.00 15.00
N PRO A 63 26.29 27.68 14.04
CA PRO A 63 26.22 27.29 12.64
C PRO A 63 26.91 25.95 12.40
N PHE A 64 26.45 25.16 11.42
CA PHE A 64 27.14 23.95 11.00
C PHE A 64 28.18 24.29 9.92
N SER A 65 29.46 23.99 10.17
CA SER A 65 30.52 24.27 9.20
C SER A 65 30.30 23.51 7.89
N GLY A 66 30.40 24.20 6.75
CA GLY A 66 30.22 23.61 5.42
C GLY A 66 28.77 23.42 4.95
N ASP A 67 27.76 23.77 5.76
CA ASP A 67 26.35 23.71 5.34
C ASP A 67 25.55 24.92 5.85
N GLN A 68 25.33 25.89 4.97
CA GLN A 68 24.56 27.11 5.27
C GLN A 68 23.07 26.86 5.60
N TYR A 69 22.55 25.65 5.38
CA TYR A 69 21.16 25.26 5.67
C TYR A 69 21.04 24.38 6.91
N ALA A 70 22.13 24.22 7.66
CA ALA A 70 22.16 23.44 8.88
C ALA A 70 22.66 24.26 10.08
N ALA A 71 22.12 23.91 11.23
CA ALA A 71 22.61 24.34 12.53
C ALA A 71 23.28 23.16 13.24
N TYR A 72 24.08 23.47 14.24
CA TYR A 72 24.66 22.49 15.14
C TYR A 72 24.18 22.76 16.56
N CYS A 73 23.75 21.71 17.24
CA CYS A 73 23.47 21.76 18.67
C CYS A 73 24.70 21.31 19.44
N ARG A 74 25.30 22.21 20.22
CA ARG A 74 26.47 21.93 21.06
C ARG A 74 26.16 21.03 22.24
N ALA A 75 24.94 21.09 22.79
CA ALA A 75 24.51 20.23 23.89
C ALA A 75 24.26 18.78 23.45
N CYS A 76 23.55 18.58 22.34
CA CYS A 76 23.22 17.25 21.82
C CYS A 76 24.28 16.68 20.85
N HIS A 77 25.29 17.47 20.50
CA HIS A 77 26.31 17.17 19.48
C HIS A 77 25.72 16.68 18.13
N CYS A 78 24.62 17.27 17.68
CA CYS A 78 23.93 16.83 16.46
C CYS A 78 23.69 17.97 15.45
N LYS A 79 23.73 17.61 14.16
CA LYS A 79 23.34 18.47 13.04
C LYS A 79 21.81 18.59 12.99
N LEU A 80 21.32 19.81 12.87
CA LEU A 80 19.90 20.15 12.76
C LEU A 80 19.66 20.93 11.46
N HIS A 81 18.44 20.88 10.93
CA HIS A 81 18.06 21.76 9.83
C HIS A 81 17.89 23.20 10.37
N ALA A 82 18.37 24.19 9.61
CA ALA A 82 18.33 25.60 9.98
C ALA A 82 16.94 26.23 9.79
N HIS A 83 15.94 25.65 10.46
CA HIS A 83 14.55 26.10 10.45
C HIS A 83 14.11 26.45 11.89
N LYS A 84 13.79 27.73 12.15
CA LYS A 84 13.60 28.25 13.52
C LYS A 84 12.59 27.44 14.35
N LYS A 85 11.45 27.04 13.75
CA LYS A 85 10.44 26.20 14.43
C LYS A 85 10.99 24.82 14.82
N GLY A 86 11.84 24.23 13.98
CA GLY A 86 12.50 22.95 14.28
C GLY A 86 13.56 23.07 15.36
N LEU A 87 14.29 24.19 15.40
CA LEU A 87 15.28 24.48 16.45
C LEU A 87 14.61 24.67 17.82
N LEU A 88 13.50 25.41 17.89
CA LEU A 88 12.72 25.56 19.12
C LEU A 88 12.06 24.25 19.57
N ALA A 89 11.60 23.42 18.62
CA ALA A 89 11.09 22.08 18.94
C ALA A 89 12.19 21.16 19.49
N HIS A 90 13.40 21.23 18.92
CA HIS A 90 14.57 20.52 19.45
C HIS A 90 14.90 20.98 20.87
N ALA A 91 14.89 22.30 21.14
CA ALA A 91 15.13 22.88 22.46
C ALA A 91 14.20 22.29 23.54
N LYS A 92 12.93 22.04 23.17
CA LYS A 92 11.90 21.52 24.07
C LYS A 92 11.95 20.00 24.25
N SER A 93 12.73 19.28 23.44
CA SER A 93 12.80 17.82 23.45
C SER A 93 13.43 17.28 24.74
N SER A 94 12.93 16.16 25.23
CA SER A 94 13.44 15.49 26.44
C SER A 94 14.91 15.09 26.31
N LYS A 95 15.37 14.80 25.07
CA LYS A 95 16.77 14.51 24.79
C LYS A 95 17.64 15.76 24.99
N HIS A 96 17.21 16.90 24.45
CA HIS A 96 17.92 18.17 24.61
C HIS A 96 17.93 18.65 26.06
N LYS A 97 16.79 18.59 26.75
CA LYS A 97 16.70 18.96 28.18
C LYS A 97 17.57 18.10 29.10
N LYS A 98 17.85 16.84 28.74
CA LYS A 98 18.78 15.96 29.46
C LYS A 98 20.26 16.30 29.23
N HIS A 99 20.57 16.98 28.13
CA HIS A 99 21.95 17.29 27.70
C HIS A 99 22.28 18.79 27.82
N LEU A 100 21.29 19.63 28.14
CA LEU A 100 21.53 20.97 28.68
C LEU A 100 22.02 20.78 30.12
N PRO A 101 23.28 21.06 30.44
CA PRO A 101 23.69 21.11 31.84
C PRO A 101 22.90 22.24 32.52
N ASP A 102 22.38 21.98 33.73
CA ASP A 102 21.88 23.03 34.62
C ASP A 102 23.02 24.04 34.78
N PHE A 103 22.84 25.22 34.19
CA PHE A 103 23.83 26.30 34.27
C PHE A 103 23.72 26.94 35.67
N ASP A 104 24.40 26.34 36.64
CA ASP A 104 25.01 27.09 37.73
C ASP A 104 26.36 27.62 37.22
N PHE A 105 26.51 28.95 37.30
CA PHE A 105 27.74 29.65 36.98
C PHE A 105 28.86 29.17 37.88
N GLU A 106 29.95 28.60 37.32
CA GLU A 106 31.32 28.88 37.78
C GLU A 106 32.39 28.23 36.87
N TRP A 107 33.42 29.02 36.57
CA TRP A 107 34.70 28.70 35.90
C TRP A 107 34.77 28.68 34.36
N LEU A 108 35.07 29.86 33.80
CA LEU A 108 35.82 30.01 32.56
C LEU A 108 37.31 29.76 32.85
N ASP A 109 37.91 28.71 32.28
CA ASP A 109 39.34 28.67 32.01
C ASP A 109 39.57 29.16 30.56
N PRO A 110 40.18 30.35 30.35
CA PRO A 110 40.41 30.91 29.01
C PRO A 110 41.53 30.22 28.22
N SER A 111 42.16 29.16 28.73
CA SER A 111 43.38 28.59 28.13
C SER A 111 43.18 27.27 27.37
N TYR A 112 41.95 26.75 27.25
CA TYR A 112 41.72 25.49 26.54
C TYR A 112 41.69 25.67 25.01
N VAL A 113 42.77 25.22 24.35
CA VAL A 113 42.89 25.12 22.88
C VAL A 113 42.69 23.66 22.46
N PRO A 114 41.72 23.32 21.58
CA PRO A 114 41.57 21.95 21.07
C PRO A 114 42.72 21.59 20.11
N PRO A 115 43.23 20.34 20.09
CA PRO A 115 44.31 19.96 19.19
C PRO A 115 43.83 19.85 17.73
N ALA A 116 44.68 20.28 16.81
CA ALA A 116 44.49 20.17 15.36
C ALA A 116 44.65 18.72 14.88
N LEU A 117 43.82 18.34 13.89
CA LEU A 117 43.93 17.11 13.12
C LEU A 117 45.25 17.14 12.31
N THR A 118 46.23 16.33 12.74
CA THR A 118 47.40 16.02 11.93
C THR A 118 47.35 14.57 11.49
N SER A 119 47.41 14.38 10.18
CA SER A 119 47.81 13.13 9.55
C SER A 119 49.26 12.82 9.91
N SER A 120 49.52 11.64 10.46
CA SER A 120 50.83 11.02 10.36
C SER A 120 50.74 9.50 10.38
N SER A 121 51.46 8.93 9.43
CA SER A 121 51.91 7.56 9.34
C SER A 121 52.67 7.13 10.59
N SER A 122 52.38 5.94 11.11
CA SER A 122 53.44 5.03 11.57
C SER A 122 52.98 3.58 11.63
N SER A 123 53.94 2.74 11.25
CA SER A 123 54.03 1.29 11.25
C SER A 123 53.53 0.58 12.51
N MET A 124 52.80 -0.52 12.30
CA MET A 124 52.78 -1.65 13.24
C MET A 124 52.83 -2.98 12.49
N ASN A 125 53.54 -3.92 13.12
CA ASN A 125 54.12 -5.14 12.57
C ASN A 125 53.09 -6.12 11.99
N VAL A 126 53.39 -6.62 10.79
CA VAL A 126 52.74 -7.78 10.19
C VAL A 126 53.24 -9.04 10.90
N SER A 127 52.33 -9.73 11.59
CA SER A 127 52.53 -11.13 11.98
C SER A 127 51.90 -12.00 10.89
N VAL A 128 52.74 -12.57 10.03
CA VAL A 128 52.30 -13.57 9.04
C VAL A 128 52.10 -14.88 9.80
N VAL A 129 50.83 -15.27 10.02
CA VAL A 129 50.49 -16.66 10.36
C VAL A 129 50.16 -17.36 9.05
N THR A 130 51.10 -18.17 8.58
CA THR A 130 50.90 -19.09 7.46
C THR A 130 49.95 -20.20 7.91
N TYR A 131 48.79 -20.32 7.25
CA TYR A 131 47.96 -21.52 7.36
C TYR A 131 48.62 -22.64 6.57
N SER A 132 49.28 -23.54 7.29
CA SER A 132 49.67 -24.85 6.79
C SER A 132 48.42 -25.72 6.59
N ASN A 133 48.41 -26.41 5.45
CA ASN A 133 47.47 -27.46 5.07
C ASN A 133 47.00 -28.30 6.27
N VAL A 134 45.69 -28.32 6.50
CA VAL A 134 45.06 -29.33 7.35
C VAL A 134 44.42 -30.37 6.45
N ASN A 135 44.86 -31.60 6.66
CA ASN A 135 44.50 -32.81 5.93
C ASN A 135 42.99 -33.00 5.81
N SER A 136 42.58 -33.34 4.59
CA SER A 136 41.34 -34.05 4.29
C SER A 136 41.40 -35.46 4.92
N SER A 137 40.78 -35.64 6.08
CA SER A 137 40.36 -36.96 6.54
C SER A 137 39.25 -36.86 7.58
N GLN A 138 38.07 -37.34 7.18
CA GLN A 138 37.01 -37.89 8.04
C GLN A 138 36.35 -36.93 9.04
N LEU A 139 35.35 -36.20 8.56
CA LEU A 139 34.15 -35.89 9.34
C LEU A 139 32.96 -36.47 8.57
N SER A 140 32.63 -37.72 8.89
CA SER A 140 31.36 -38.32 8.52
C SER A 140 30.25 -37.71 9.39
N THR A 141 29.87 -36.47 9.08
CA THR A 141 28.53 -35.99 9.44
C THR A 141 27.57 -36.69 8.49
N SER A 142 26.89 -37.72 9.01
CA SER A 142 25.68 -38.25 8.40
C SER A 142 24.75 -37.08 8.12
N MET A 143 24.55 -36.76 6.85
CA MET A 143 23.44 -35.91 6.43
C MET A 143 22.16 -36.52 7.00
N PRO A 144 21.29 -35.76 7.69
CA PRO A 144 20.01 -36.30 8.05
C PRO A 144 19.30 -36.70 6.76
N LEU A 145 18.70 -37.89 6.80
CA LEU A 145 17.79 -38.41 5.78
C LEU A 145 16.95 -37.25 5.26
N SER A 146 16.92 -37.09 3.94
CA SER A 146 16.12 -36.09 3.26
C SER A 146 14.72 -36.08 3.86
N ASP A 147 14.36 -35.00 4.54
CA ASP A 147 12.98 -34.77 4.95
C ASP A 147 12.19 -34.56 3.65
N THR A 148 11.56 -35.62 3.14
CA THR A 148 10.72 -35.59 1.93
C THR A 148 9.34 -35.01 2.21
N THR A 149 9.02 -34.74 3.48
CA THR A 149 7.75 -34.13 3.88
C THR A 149 7.85 -32.60 3.82
N GLY A 150 6.71 -31.91 3.69
CA GLY A 150 6.64 -30.44 3.57
C GLY A 150 6.78 -29.88 2.15
N ILE A 151 6.25 -28.67 1.94
CA ILE A 151 6.23 -27.98 0.65
C ILE A 151 7.33 -26.91 0.61
N PRO A 152 8.11 -26.76 -0.48
CA PRO A 152 9.02 -25.64 -0.64
C PRO A 152 8.31 -24.30 -0.44
N LEU A 153 8.92 -23.38 0.32
CA LEU A 153 8.34 -22.06 0.62
C LEU A 153 7.88 -21.33 -0.65
N GLN A 154 8.66 -21.41 -1.72
CA GLN A 154 8.33 -20.72 -2.97
C GLN A 154 7.05 -21.25 -3.61
N ASP A 155 6.77 -22.55 -3.50
CA ASP A 155 5.55 -23.15 -4.07
C ASP A 155 4.32 -22.69 -3.29
N ILE A 156 4.42 -22.60 -1.95
CA ILE A 156 3.36 -22.00 -1.13
C ILE A 156 3.18 -20.52 -1.48
N VAL A 157 4.26 -19.75 -1.63
CA VAL A 157 4.19 -18.32 -1.98
C VAL A 157 3.56 -18.11 -3.35
N ASN A 158 3.88 -18.95 -4.34
CA ASN A 158 3.25 -18.91 -5.65
C ASN A 158 1.74 -19.17 -5.54
N HIS A 159 1.37 -20.20 -4.79
CA HIS A 159 -0.04 -20.53 -4.56
C HIS A 159 -0.80 -19.42 -3.82
N LEU A 160 -0.20 -18.79 -2.81
CA LEU A 160 -0.79 -17.64 -2.12
C LEU A 160 -1.02 -16.46 -3.07
N GLN A 161 -0.11 -16.23 -4.02
CA GLN A 161 -0.26 -15.18 -5.04
C GLN A 161 -1.26 -15.55 -6.14
N GLU A 162 -1.55 -16.84 -6.37
CA GLU A 162 -2.66 -17.26 -7.23
C GLU A 162 -4.01 -16.96 -6.56
N LEU A 163 -4.12 -17.23 -5.26
CA LEU A 163 -5.32 -16.94 -4.47
C LEU A 163 -5.55 -15.43 -4.26
N ALA A 164 -4.48 -14.69 -3.99
CA ALA A 164 -4.50 -13.25 -3.77
C ALA A 164 -3.36 -12.56 -4.55
N PRO A 165 -3.55 -12.26 -5.84
CA PRO A 165 -2.55 -11.59 -6.65
C PRO A 165 -2.11 -10.24 -6.09
N LEU A 166 -0.79 -10.05 -5.90
CA LEU A 166 -0.25 -8.86 -5.23
C LEU A 166 -0.51 -7.54 -5.98
N HIS A 167 -0.76 -7.58 -7.29
CA HIS A 167 -1.09 -6.37 -8.07
C HIS A 167 -2.47 -5.78 -7.73
N LEU A 168 -3.29 -6.52 -6.97
CA LEU A 168 -4.58 -6.04 -6.47
C LEU A 168 -4.46 -5.24 -5.19
N ALA A 169 -3.31 -5.32 -4.50
CA ALA A 169 -3.06 -4.54 -3.29
C ALA A 169 -3.00 -3.04 -3.60
N GLY A 170 -3.30 -2.22 -2.60
CA GLY A 170 -3.11 -0.78 -2.70
C GLY A 170 -1.65 -0.43 -2.97
N GLU A 171 -1.39 0.60 -3.80
CA GLU A 171 -0.02 1.01 -4.17
C GLU A 171 0.86 1.40 -2.97
N TRP A 172 0.24 1.78 -1.85
CA TRP A 172 0.90 2.16 -0.60
C TRP A 172 1.25 0.96 0.28
N ASP A 173 0.74 -0.22 -0.04
CA ASP A 173 0.78 -1.40 0.81
C ASP A 173 2.11 -2.17 0.69
N ASN A 174 2.40 -3.01 1.69
CA ASN A 174 3.57 -3.88 1.70
C ASN A 174 3.17 -5.35 1.85
N VAL A 175 2.81 -5.95 0.72
CA VAL A 175 2.31 -7.33 0.62
C VAL A 175 3.37 -8.29 0.08
N GLY A 176 3.11 -9.59 0.19
CA GLY A 176 3.96 -10.67 -0.30
C GLY A 176 4.86 -11.27 0.78
N LEU A 177 5.98 -11.87 0.35
CA LEU A 177 6.97 -12.48 1.25
C LEU A 177 7.86 -11.38 1.86
N LEU A 178 7.68 -11.10 3.15
CA LEU A 178 8.35 -10.01 3.87
C LEU A 178 9.63 -10.46 4.58
N VAL A 179 9.67 -11.71 5.05
CA VAL A 179 10.86 -12.32 5.68
C VAL A 179 11.06 -13.71 5.11
N GLN A 180 12.29 -13.98 4.68
CA GLN A 180 12.70 -15.27 4.14
C GLN A 180 14.02 -15.73 4.77
N PRO A 181 14.10 -16.97 5.30
CA PRO A 181 15.38 -17.55 5.72
C PRO A 181 16.35 -17.70 4.55
N SER A 182 17.66 -17.54 4.80
CA SER A 182 18.69 -17.52 3.75
C SER A 182 18.94 -18.85 3.04
N GLN A 183 18.58 -19.96 3.67
CA GLN A 183 18.70 -21.31 3.09
C GLN A 183 17.31 -21.81 2.71
N PRO A 184 17.18 -22.64 1.65
CA PRO A 184 15.90 -23.21 1.22
C PRO A 184 15.08 -23.73 2.41
N LEU A 185 13.80 -23.39 2.43
CA LEU A 185 12.88 -23.73 3.51
C LEU A 185 11.79 -24.67 3.00
N LYS A 186 11.64 -25.82 3.67
CA LYS A 186 10.45 -26.66 3.57
C LYS A 186 9.50 -26.30 4.70
N VAL A 187 8.24 -26.04 4.34
CA VAL A 187 7.20 -25.60 5.25
C VAL A 187 6.31 -26.80 5.60
N HIS A 188 6.22 -27.09 6.89
CA HIS A 188 5.37 -28.13 7.46
C HIS A 188 4.24 -27.54 8.28
N ASN A 189 4.49 -26.44 8.99
CA ASN A 189 3.50 -25.77 9.82
C ASN A 189 3.37 -24.31 9.40
N VAL A 190 2.14 -23.90 9.11
CA VAL A 190 1.75 -22.53 8.79
C VAL A 190 0.87 -21.98 9.90
N LEU A 191 1.13 -20.74 10.33
CA LEU A 191 0.27 -20.02 11.27
C LEU A 191 -0.37 -18.82 10.58
N LEU A 192 -1.71 -18.77 10.58
CA LEU A 192 -2.50 -17.60 10.18
C LEU A 192 -2.76 -16.72 11.39
N THR A 193 -2.61 -15.41 11.24
CA THR A 193 -2.88 -14.41 12.28
C THR A 193 -3.32 -13.10 11.64
N ILE A 194 -4.07 -12.26 12.35
CA ILE A 194 -4.30 -10.89 11.90
C ILE A 194 -3.05 -10.06 12.19
N ASP A 195 -2.67 -10.00 13.47
CA ASP A 195 -1.56 -9.21 13.96
C ASP A 195 -0.45 -10.09 14.55
N LEU A 196 0.74 -10.04 13.95
CA LEU A 196 1.91 -10.73 14.51
C LEU A 196 2.43 -9.98 15.76
N THR A 197 1.92 -10.33 16.93
CA THR A 197 2.33 -9.80 18.25
C THR A 197 3.36 -10.71 18.95
N GLU A 198 3.94 -10.27 20.07
CA GLU A 198 4.85 -11.10 20.88
C GLU A 198 4.18 -12.41 21.35
N LYS A 199 2.88 -12.38 21.70
CA LYS A 199 2.15 -13.59 22.13
C LYS A 199 1.92 -14.58 20.99
N VAL A 200 1.63 -14.07 19.79
CA VAL A 200 1.51 -14.88 18.58
C VAL A 200 2.87 -15.48 18.21
N MET A 201 3.95 -14.74 18.39
CA MET A 201 5.31 -15.26 18.18
C MET A 201 5.67 -16.38 19.17
N GLU A 202 5.34 -16.21 20.46
CA GLU A 202 5.52 -17.26 21.48
C GLU A 202 4.76 -18.55 21.10
N GLU A 203 3.52 -18.41 20.62
CA GLU A 203 2.73 -19.52 20.09
C GLU A 203 3.41 -20.16 18.87
N ALA A 204 3.90 -19.34 17.92
CA ALA A 204 4.55 -19.82 16.71
C ALA A 204 5.82 -20.65 17.01
N LEU A 205 6.64 -20.20 17.97
CA LEU A 205 7.82 -20.93 18.43
C LEU A 205 7.44 -22.25 19.07
N LYS A 206 6.43 -22.24 19.96
CA LYS A 206 5.95 -23.45 20.65
C LYS A 206 5.38 -24.48 19.67
N LYS A 207 4.64 -24.03 18.66
CA LYS A 207 4.03 -24.87 17.61
C LYS A 207 5.00 -25.21 16.46
N LYS A 208 6.27 -24.82 16.55
CA LYS A 208 7.31 -25.09 15.54
C LYS A 208 6.89 -24.67 14.12
N ILE A 209 6.33 -23.46 14.03
CA ILE A 209 5.89 -22.86 12.77
C ILE A 209 7.08 -22.59 11.86
N ASN A 210 6.91 -22.80 10.55
CA ASN A 210 7.91 -22.48 9.53
C ASN A 210 7.51 -21.25 8.70
N LEU A 211 6.21 -21.01 8.55
CA LEU A 211 5.66 -19.86 7.82
C LEU A 211 4.55 -19.21 8.65
N ILE A 212 4.70 -17.92 8.92
CA ILE A 212 3.62 -17.08 9.46
C ILE A 212 3.00 -16.32 8.29
N ILE A 213 1.68 -16.45 8.14
CA ILE A 213 0.89 -15.61 7.25
C ILE A 213 0.16 -14.62 8.14
N ALA A 214 0.68 -13.40 8.22
CA ALA A 214 0.08 -12.30 8.97
C ALA A 214 -0.76 -11.47 8.01
N TYR A 215 -2.05 -11.31 8.29
CA TYR A 215 -2.94 -10.49 7.45
C TYR A 215 -2.45 -9.04 7.41
N HIS A 216 -2.13 -8.45 8.57
CA HIS A 216 -1.46 -7.16 8.63
C HIS A 216 0.05 -7.31 8.48
N PRO A 217 0.69 -6.50 7.62
CA PRO A 217 2.13 -6.60 7.39
C PRO A 217 2.91 -6.14 8.64
N PRO A 218 3.68 -7.03 9.31
CA PRO A 218 4.48 -6.63 10.46
C PRO A 218 5.55 -5.60 10.08
N ILE A 219 6.11 -5.72 8.87
CA ILE A 219 6.93 -4.69 8.23
C ILE A 219 6.01 -3.81 7.37
N PHE A 220 5.33 -2.85 7.98
CA PHE A 220 4.48 -1.92 7.21
C PHE A 220 5.25 -0.73 6.63
N LYS A 221 6.26 -0.25 7.37
CA LYS A 221 7.18 0.81 6.93
C LYS A 221 8.57 0.23 6.74
N PRO A 222 9.37 0.73 5.77
CA PRO A 222 10.74 0.27 5.59
C PRO A 222 11.56 0.36 6.88
N LEU A 223 12.18 -0.76 7.27
CA LEU A 223 13.08 -0.81 8.41
C LEU A 223 14.43 -0.19 8.02
N LYS A 224 14.90 0.79 8.81
CA LYS A 224 16.24 1.38 8.61
C LYS A 224 17.35 0.58 9.27
N SER A 225 17.00 -0.27 10.22
CA SER A 225 17.88 -1.18 10.95
C SER A 225 17.07 -2.36 11.45
N LEU A 226 17.74 -3.47 11.74
CA LEU A 226 17.13 -4.65 12.33
C LEU A 226 17.85 -4.98 13.65
N THR A 227 17.28 -4.50 14.77
CA THR A 227 17.86 -4.56 16.12
C THR A 227 16.78 -4.89 17.16
N THR A 228 17.15 -5.09 18.41
CA THR A 228 16.16 -5.35 19.49
C THR A 228 15.51 -4.09 20.07
N LYS A 229 15.71 -2.92 19.45
CA LYS A 229 15.23 -1.62 19.96
C LYS A 229 13.71 -1.45 19.86
N SER A 230 13.11 -2.06 18.85
CA SER A 230 11.67 -2.03 18.58
C SER A 230 11.12 -3.44 18.67
N TRP A 231 9.92 -3.59 19.22
CA TRP A 231 9.26 -4.90 19.31
C TRP A 231 9.06 -5.51 17.90
N LYS A 232 8.73 -4.71 16.87
CA LYS A 232 8.62 -5.21 15.49
C LYS A 232 9.95 -5.72 14.94
N GLU A 233 11.04 -4.98 15.14
CA GLU A 233 12.38 -5.44 14.72
C GLU A 233 12.80 -6.70 15.47
N LYS A 234 12.52 -6.78 16.78
CA LYS A 234 12.76 -7.97 17.60
C LYS A 234 12.00 -9.20 17.07
N LEU A 235 10.72 -9.05 16.69
CA LEU A 235 9.95 -10.14 16.08
C LEU A 235 10.60 -10.61 14.77
N MET A 236 11.02 -9.69 13.90
CA MET A 236 11.68 -10.05 12.65
C MET A 236 13.04 -10.73 12.87
N LEU A 237 13.82 -10.28 13.87
CA LEU A 237 15.04 -10.99 14.31
C LEU A 237 14.73 -12.42 14.76
N THR A 238 13.73 -12.58 15.62
CA THR A 238 13.29 -13.89 16.09
C THR A 238 12.84 -14.79 14.93
N CYS A 239 12.13 -14.26 13.93
CA CYS A 239 11.79 -15.01 12.72
C CYS A 239 13.04 -15.51 11.99
N VAL A 240 14.02 -14.62 11.75
CA VAL A 240 15.27 -14.98 11.03
C VAL A 240 16.07 -16.02 11.81
N GLU A 241 16.26 -15.82 13.12
CA GLU A 241 16.99 -16.73 14.00
C GLU A 241 16.37 -18.14 14.05
N ASN A 242 15.04 -18.21 14.03
CA ASN A 242 14.29 -19.47 14.10
C ASN A 242 13.87 -20.01 12.73
N ARG A 243 14.36 -19.40 11.65
CA ARG A 243 14.06 -19.79 10.25
C ARG A 243 12.56 -19.81 9.93
N ILE A 244 11.82 -18.83 10.44
CA ILE A 244 10.41 -18.62 10.19
C ILE A 244 10.25 -17.59 9.07
N ALA A 245 9.59 -17.97 7.99
CA ALA A 245 9.20 -17.05 6.93
C ALA A 245 7.96 -16.24 7.33
N VAL A 246 7.81 -15.04 6.80
CA VAL A 246 6.65 -14.17 7.04
C VAL A 246 6.09 -13.69 5.72
N TYR A 247 4.81 -13.94 5.48
CA TYR A 247 4.06 -13.48 4.31
C TYR A 247 2.86 -12.64 4.74
N SER A 248 2.51 -11.62 3.95
CA SER A 248 1.35 -10.77 4.21
C SER A 248 0.51 -10.56 2.95
N PRO A 249 -0.76 -11.01 2.88
CA PRO A 249 -1.62 -10.75 1.74
C PRO A 249 -2.34 -9.38 1.85
N HIS A 250 -2.64 -8.91 3.07
CA HIS A 250 -3.29 -7.64 3.40
C HIS A 250 -4.34 -7.20 2.36
N THR A 251 -4.17 -6.02 1.75
CA THR A 251 -5.17 -5.47 0.83
C THR A 251 -5.36 -6.28 -0.45
N ALA A 252 -4.42 -7.15 -0.85
CA ALA A 252 -4.68 -8.08 -1.96
C ALA A 252 -5.82 -9.05 -1.61
N LEU A 253 -5.89 -9.50 -0.36
CA LEU A 253 -6.97 -10.37 0.12
C LEU A 253 -8.30 -9.60 0.32
N ASP A 254 -8.22 -8.29 0.49
CA ASP A 254 -9.40 -7.41 0.53
C ASP A 254 -10.02 -7.23 -0.83
N ALA A 255 -9.18 -7.22 -1.86
CA ALA A 255 -9.56 -7.02 -3.24
C ALA A 255 -10.25 -8.24 -3.84
N VAL A 256 -9.74 -9.44 -3.55
CA VAL A 256 -10.09 -10.65 -4.29
C VAL A 256 -11.57 -10.99 -4.16
N LYS A 257 -12.11 -11.58 -5.21
CA LYS A 257 -13.44 -12.18 -5.18
C LYS A 257 -13.43 -13.37 -4.21
N GLY A 258 -14.38 -13.40 -3.29
CA GLY A 258 -14.42 -14.38 -2.20
C GLY A 258 -13.53 -14.00 -1.01
N GLY A 259 -12.91 -12.81 -1.02
CA GLY A 259 -12.06 -12.30 0.05
C GLY A 259 -12.83 -11.84 1.30
N VAL A 260 -12.15 -11.11 2.18
CA VAL A 260 -12.71 -10.71 3.49
C VAL A 260 -13.99 -9.87 3.36
N ASN A 261 -14.08 -9.01 2.34
CA ASN A 261 -15.26 -8.16 2.14
C ASN A 261 -16.47 -8.96 1.64
N ASP A 262 -16.24 -9.98 0.81
CA ASP A 262 -17.30 -10.90 0.38
C ASP A 262 -17.76 -11.76 1.55
N TRP A 263 -16.81 -12.28 2.35
CA TRP A 263 -17.12 -12.98 3.60
C TRP A 263 -17.97 -12.13 4.53
N LEU A 264 -17.63 -10.85 4.75
CA LEU A 264 -18.37 -9.97 5.65
C LEU A 264 -19.81 -9.71 5.18
N ILE A 265 -20.05 -9.68 3.86
CA ILE A 265 -21.40 -9.55 3.29
C ILE A 265 -22.27 -10.79 3.51
N THR A 266 -21.68 -11.99 3.61
CA THR A 266 -22.47 -13.21 3.83
C THR A 266 -23.32 -13.15 5.10
N ALA A 267 -22.98 -12.27 6.05
CA ALA A 267 -23.78 -11.97 7.23
C ALA A 267 -25.22 -11.54 6.90
N PHE A 268 -25.46 -10.93 5.73
CA PHE A 268 -26.75 -10.29 5.42
C PHE A 268 -27.69 -11.17 4.59
N GLY A 269 -27.25 -12.36 4.18
CA GLY A 269 -28.02 -13.30 3.38
C GLY A 269 -27.87 -13.09 1.86
N GLU A 270 -28.84 -13.55 1.09
CA GLU A 270 -28.81 -13.47 -0.37
C GLU A 270 -28.78 -12.02 -0.85
N SER A 271 -27.81 -11.71 -1.70
CA SER A 271 -27.58 -10.37 -2.20
C SER A 271 -26.79 -10.39 -3.51
N GLN A 272 -26.88 -9.28 -4.24
CA GLN A 272 -25.95 -8.96 -5.32
C GLN A 272 -24.87 -8.04 -4.78
N SER A 273 -23.60 -8.36 -5.02
CA SER A 273 -22.48 -7.51 -4.61
C SER A 273 -21.60 -7.13 -5.80
N ILE A 274 -21.11 -5.89 -5.77
CA ILE A 274 -20.08 -5.39 -6.68
C ILE A 274 -18.97 -4.71 -5.88
N PRO A 275 -17.71 -4.72 -6.36
CA PRO A 275 -16.65 -3.94 -5.73
C PRO A 275 -16.98 -2.45 -5.71
N ILE A 276 -16.60 -1.74 -4.65
CA ILE A 276 -16.77 -0.28 -4.57
C ILE A 276 -15.69 0.42 -5.37
N GLN A 277 -14.43 -0.02 -5.23
CA GLN A 277 -13.32 0.44 -6.06
C GLN A 277 -12.84 -0.72 -6.93
N GLN A 278 -13.24 -0.72 -8.20
CA GLN A 278 -12.94 -1.79 -9.16
C GLN A 278 -11.43 -1.95 -9.39
N SER A 279 -10.92 -3.19 -9.30
CA SER A 279 -9.56 -3.54 -9.71
C SER A 279 -9.48 -3.82 -11.21
N TYR A 280 -8.29 -3.65 -11.78
CA TYR A 280 -8.02 -3.87 -13.19
C TYR A 280 -6.85 -4.85 -13.35
N SER A 281 -6.77 -5.50 -14.51
CA SER A 281 -5.70 -6.47 -14.78
C SER A 281 -4.33 -5.82 -14.68
N ASP A 282 -3.32 -6.60 -14.26
CA ASP A 282 -1.94 -6.12 -14.13
C ASP A 282 -1.45 -5.41 -15.42
N PRO A 283 -1.13 -4.11 -15.35
CA PRO A 283 -0.58 -3.36 -16.48
C PRO A 283 0.76 -3.89 -17.01
N LYS A 284 1.45 -4.74 -16.23
CA LYS A 284 2.71 -5.37 -16.62
C LYS A 284 2.52 -6.66 -17.43
N GLY A 285 1.34 -7.29 -17.35
CA GLY A 285 1.04 -8.55 -18.04
C GLY A 285 0.52 -8.35 -19.47
N SER A 286 -0.27 -7.30 -19.70
CA SER A 286 -0.60 -6.82 -21.04
C SER A 286 0.50 -5.87 -21.48
N GLY A 287 1.23 -6.16 -22.57
CA GLY A 287 2.32 -5.30 -23.07
C GLY A 287 2.00 -3.81 -22.90
N HIS A 288 2.96 -3.05 -22.37
CA HIS A 288 2.84 -1.71 -21.73
C HIS A 288 2.27 -0.55 -22.57
N PHE A 289 1.25 -0.78 -23.40
CA PHE A 289 0.67 0.24 -24.27
C PHE A 289 -0.42 1.00 -23.51
N SER A 290 -0.25 2.31 -23.42
CA SER A 290 -1.20 3.24 -22.78
C SER A 290 -2.01 4.02 -23.81
N ASN A 291 -1.61 3.98 -25.09
CA ASN A 291 -2.23 4.75 -26.15
C ASN A 291 -2.40 3.91 -27.41
N CYS A 292 -3.46 4.20 -28.15
CA CYS A 292 -3.77 3.62 -29.45
C CYS A 292 -4.12 4.74 -30.42
N LEU A 293 -3.45 4.78 -31.57
CA LEU A 293 -3.73 5.71 -32.65
C LEU A 293 -4.30 4.93 -33.82
N ASP A 294 -5.49 5.30 -34.28
CA ASP A 294 -6.03 4.82 -35.54
C ASP A 294 -5.70 5.85 -36.64
N VAL A 295 -5.09 5.39 -37.73
CA VAL A 295 -4.62 6.23 -38.85
C VAL A 295 -5.08 5.62 -40.16
N LEU A 296 -5.63 6.46 -41.05
CA LEU A 296 -5.95 6.08 -42.42
C LEU A 296 -4.80 6.49 -43.35
N VAL A 297 -4.30 5.56 -44.16
CA VAL A 297 -3.28 5.83 -45.18
C VAL A 297 -3.58 5.10 -46.48
N SER A 298 -3.01 5.56 -47.59
CA SER A 298 -3.17 4.87 -48.88
C SER A 298 -2.38 3.55 -48.91
N GLU A 299 -1.20 3.51 -48.29
CA GLU A 299 -0.35 2.32 -48.22
C GLU A 299 0.22 2.14 -46.80
N GLY A 300 -0.04 1.00 -46.16
CA GLY A 300 0.39 0.77 -44.78
C GLY A 300 1.91 0.63 -44.58
N THR A 301 2.67 0.39 -45.65
CA THR A 301 4.14 0.25 -45.63
C THR A 301 4.83 1.56 -45.25
N GLU A 302 4.26 2.71 -45.64
CA GLU A 302 4.78 4.05 -45.34
C GLU A 302 4.93 4.27 -43.83
N ILE A 303 3.84 4.02 -43.09
CA ILE A 303 3.80 4.19 -41.63
C ILE A 303 4.61 3.10 -40.91
N THR A 304 4.56 1.87 -41.42
CA THR A 304 5.31 0.75 -40.82
C THR A 304 6.81 1.00 -40.89
N ASN A 305 7.31 1.49 -42.03
CA ASN A 305 8.71 1.84 -42.19
C ASN A 305 9.11 3.04 -41.31
N ALA A 306 8.28 4.09 -41.26
CA ALA A 306 8.54 5.28 -40.46
C ALA A 306 8.65 4.98 -38.94
N LEU A 307 7.93 3.96 -38.46
CA LEU A 307 7.90 3.60 -37.03
C LEU A 307 8.78 2.37 -36.67
N SER A 308 9.42 1.74 -37.65
CA SER A 308 10.19 0.49 -37.48
C SER A 308 11.36 0.55 -36.50
N GLY A 309 11.82 1.74 -36.12
CA GLY A 309 12.91 1.97 -35.17
C GLY A 309 12.48 2.37 -33.76
N LEU A 310 11.19 2.34 -33.44
CA LEU A 310 10.68 2.67 -32.11
C LEU A 310 10.47 1.43 -31.26
N GLU A 311 11.02 1.44 -30.05
CA GLU A 311 10.68 0.46 -29.02
C GLU A 311 9.30 0.77 -28.43
N ASN A 312 8.64 -0.26 -27.89
CA ASN A 312 7.29 -0.16 -27.31
C ASN A 312 6.23 0.38 -28.28
N VAL A 313 6.30 -0.03 -29.54
CA VAL A 313 5.25 0.23 -30.54
C VAL A 313 4.79 -1.08 -31.17
N ILE A 314 3.48 -1.30 -31.23
CA ILE A 314 2.86 -2.37 -32.02
C ILE A 314 2.02 -1.73 -33.12
N LEU A 315 2.16 -2.23 -34.35
CA LEU A 315 1.36 -1.82 -35.49
C LEU A 315 0.46 -2.96 -35.96
N THR A 316 -0.77 -2.64 -36.32
CA THR A 316 -1.69 -3.54 -37.02
C THR A 316 -2.20 -2.82 -38.26
N VAL A 317 -1.96 -3.37 -39.44
CA VAL A 317 -2.40 -2.81 -40.73
C VAL A 317 -3.52 -3.68 -41.29
N LYS A 318 -4.63 -3.06 -41.68
CA LYS A 318 -5.74 -3.73 -42.38
C LYS A 318 -6.10 -2.97 -43.65
N SER A 319 -6.17 -3.65 -44.78
CA SER A 319 -6.69 -3.05 -46.01
C SER A 319 -8.18 -2.73 -45.85
N ASN A 320 -8.61 -1.57 -46.34
CA ASN A 320 -10.00 -1.14 -46.31
C ASN A 320 -10.67 -1.28 -47.68
N GLU A 321 -12.00 -1.23 -47.70
CA GLU A 321 -12.83 -1.44 -48.91
C GLU A 321 -12.68 -0.33 -49.96
N TYR A 322 -12.04 0.79 -49.60
CA TYR A 322 -11.86 1.96 -50.45
C TYR A 322 -10.46 2.02 -51.10
N GLY A 323 -9.68 0.95 -51.00
CA GLY A 323 -8.34 0.87 -51.59
C GLY A 323 -7.23 1.53 -50.78
N GLY A 324 -7.47 1.84 -49.50
CA GLY A 324 -6.47 2.29 -48.54
C GLY A 324 -6.23 1.27 -47.42
N CYS A 325 -5.58 1.70 -46.34
CA CYS A 325 -5.24 0.91 -45.16
C CYS A 325 -5.62 1.64 -43.87
N ASP A 326 -6.26 0.92 -42.95
CA ASP A 326 -6.40 1.26 -41.53
C ASP A 326 -5.16 0.78 -40.78
N VAL A 327 -4.38 1.71 -40.24
CA VAL A 327 -3.19 1.44 -39.43
C VAL A 327 -3.50 1.78 -37.98
N ARG A 328 -3.49 0.76 -37.12
CA ARG A 328 -3.59 0.90 -35.68
C ARG A 328 -2.21 0.84 -35.05
N ILE A 329 -1.86 1.84 -34.24
CA ILE A 329 -0.56 1.99 -33.60
C ILE A 329 -0.78 2.02 -32.08
N CYS A 330 -0.29 1.01 -31.36
CA CYS A 330 -0.31 0.99 -29.90
C CYS A 330 1.08 1.36 -29.35
N CYS A 331 1.16 2.32 -28.43
CA CYS A 331 2.41 2.78 -27.83
C CYS A 331 2.25 3.16 -26.34
N ASP A 332 3.37 3.31 -25.63
CA ASP A 332 3.38 3.86 -24.27
C ASP A 332 3.34 5.41 -24.25
N ASP A 333 3.04 6.01 -23.11
CA ASP A 333 2.99 7.47 -22.93
C ASP A 333 4.32 8.17 -23.27
N ARG A 334 5.46 7.47 -23.12
CA ARG A 334 6.80 8.03 -23.40
C ARG A 334 7.06 8.13 -24.90
N THR A 335 6.59 7.14 -25.65
CA THR A 335 6.78 7.02 -27.10
C THR A 335 5.70 7.77 -27.88
N LEU A 336 4.55 8.08 -27.28
CA LEU A 336 3.44 8.78 -27.91
C LEU A 336 3.86 10.06 -28.64
N ALA A 337 4.62 10.94 -27.99
CA ALA A 337 5.03 12.22 -28.60
C ALA A 337 5.84 12.01 -29.88
N LYS A 338 6.73 11.02 -29.88
CA LYS A 338 7.57 10.68 -31.04
C LYS A 338 6.76 10.02 -32.16
N VAL A 339 5.78 9.19 -31.82
CA VAL A 339 4.82 8.63 -32.79
C VAL A 339 4.04 9.76 -33.46
N VAL A 340 3.49 10.70 -32.69
CA VAL A 340 2.73 11.84 -33.22
C VAL A 340 3.62 12.75 -34.08
N GLU A 341 4.87 13.01 -33.66
CA GLU A 341 5.84 13.77 -34.44
C GLU A 341 6.08 13.14 -35.82
N ILE A 342 6.32 11.83 -35.88
CA ILE A 342 6.53 11.10 -37.14
C ILE A 342 5.25 11.16 -38.00
N LEU A 343 4.08 10.90 -37.42
CA LEU A 343 2.80 10.97 -38.14
C LEU A 343 2.48 12.36 -38.67
N SER A 344 2.93 13.43 -38.00
CA SER A 344 2.72 14.81 -38.46
C SER A 344 3.43 15.13 -39.78
N GLN A 345 4.42 14.31 -40.18
CA GLN A 345 5.10 14.43 -41.46
C GLN A 345 4.28 13.80 -42.62
N HIS A 346 3.16 13.14 -42.31
CA HIS A 346 2.27 12.49 -43.26
C HIS A 346 0.89 13.20 -43.27
N PRO A 347 0.56 14.02 -44.29
CA PRO A 347 -0.61 14.90 -44.28
C PRO A 347 -1.96 14.20 -44.05
N VAL A 348 -2.13 12.99 -44.58
CA VAL A 348 -3.36 12.18 -44.39
C VAL A 348 -3.42 11.59 -42.98
N ALA A 349 -2.27 11.20 -42.42
CA ALA A 349 -2.20 10.65 -41.07
C ALA A 349 -2.49 11.71 -40.00
N GLN A 350 -2.04 12.95 -40.21
CA GLN A 350 -2.29 14.07 -39.32
C GLN A 350 -3.78 14.41 -39.22
N LEU A 351 -4.49 14.43 -40.36
CA LEU A 351 -5.91 14.78 -40.43
C LEU A 351 -6.84 13.70 -39.87
N CYS A 352 -6.38 12.44 -39.80
CA CYS A 352 -7.18 11.29 -39.38
C CYS A 352 -6.78 10.69 -38.03
N SER A 353 -5.81 11.30 -37.32
CA SER A 353 -5.29 10.73 -36.08
C SER A 353 -6.27 10.89 -34.91
N ARG A 354 -6.87 9.77 -34.48
CA ARG A 354 -7.60 9.69 -33.20
C ARG A 354 -6.73 8.95 -32.20
N ILE A 355 -6.28 9.65 -31.16
CA ILE A 355 -5.54 9.06 -30.05
C ILE A 355 -6.53 8.62 -28.98
N THR A 356 -6.54 7.32 -28.68
CA THR A 356 -7.38 6.72 -27.65
C THR A 356 -6.49 6.24 -26.51
N LYS A 357 -6.79 6.67 -25.29
CA LYS A 357 -6.10 6.16 -24.09
C LYS A 357 -6.59 4.74 -23.80
N LEU A 358 -5.67 3.79 -23.73
CA LEU A 358 -5.95 2.41 -23.38
C LEU A 358 -6.06 2.28 -21.86
N GLN A 359 -7.02 1.49 -21.42
CA GLN A 359 -7.19 1.08 -20.04
C GLN A 359 -7.07 -0.44 -19.97
N THR A 360 -6.51 -0.94 -18.87
CA THR A 360 -6.52 -2.36 -18.60
C THR A 360 -7.96 -2.83 -18.37
N PRO A 361 -8.34 -4.05 -18.79
CA PRO A 361 -9.67 -4.58 -18.52
C PRO A 361 -9.97 -4.65 -17.01
N PRO A 362 -11.20 -4.32 -16.57
CA PRO A 362 -11.60 -4.50 -15.18
C PRO A 362 -11.64 -6.01 -14.85
N LEU A 363 -11.25 -6.36 -13.63
CA LEU A 363 -11.30 -7.74 -13.14
C LEU A 363 -12.66 -8.01 -12.48
N PRO A 364 -13.53 -8.84 -13.08
CA PRO A 364 -14.89 -9.02 -12.57
C PRO A 364 -14.92 -9.49 -11.11
N GLY A 365 -15.64 -8.75 -10.27
CA GLY A 365 -15.81 -9.07 -8.85
C GLY A 365 -14.59 -8.81 -7.96
N GLN A 366 -13.55 -8.17 -8.48
CA GLN A 366 -12.35 -7.83 -7.71
C GLN A 366 -12.22 -6.32 -7.52
N GLY A 367 -11.82 -5.89 -6.32
CA GLY A 367 -11.71 -4.49 -5.95
C GLY A 367 -11.88 -4.24 -4.44
N MET A 368 -11.59 -3.02 -3.98
CA MET A 368 -11.75 -2.67 -2.57
C MET A 368 -13.22 -2.50 -2.19
N GLY A 369 -13.57 -3.00 -1.00
CA GLY A 369 -14.91 -2.91 -0.45
C GLY A 369 -15.98 -3.56 -1.34
N ARG A 370 -17.22 -3.54 -0.87
CA ARG A 370 -18.35 -4.12 -1.61
C ARG A 370 -19.61 -3.31 -1.38
N MET A 371 -20.30 -2.97 -2.46
CA MET A 371 -21.68 -2.50 -2.42
C MET A 371 -22.58 -3.72 -2.57
N CYS A 372 -23.38 -4.00 -1.55
CA CYS A 372 -24.32 -5.09 -1.48
C CYS A 372 -25.74 -4.56 -1.60
N THR A 373 -26.53 -5.15 -2.50
CA THR A 373 -27.99 -4.96 -2.57
C THR A 373 -28.65 -6.27 -2.18
N LEU A 374 -29.36 -6.27 -1.05
CA LEU A 374 -30.09 -7.44 -0.56
C LEU A 374 -31.17 -7.85 -1.55
N VAL A 375 -31.54 -9.13 -1.60
CA VAL A 375 -32.73 -9.56 -2.35
C VAL A 375 -33.99 -9.14 -1.59
N GLU A 376 -34.02 -9.37 -0.28
CA GLU A 376 -35.10 -8.95 0.62
C GLU A 376 -34.59 -7.94 1.66
N PRO A 377 -35.21 -6.75 1.80
CA PRO A 377 -34.74 -5.76 2.76
C PRO A 377 -34.94 -6.19 4.22
N LEU A 378 -33.89 -6.03 5.01
CA LEU A 378 -33.85 -6.38 6.43
C LEU A 378 -33.99 -5.14 7.31
N PRO A 379 -34.63 -5.22 8.48
CA PRO A 379 -34.63 -4.10 9.42
C PRO A 379 -33.22 -3.86 9.99
N LEU A 380 -32.86 -2.61 10.25
CA LEU A 380 -31.52 -2.24 10.72
C LEU A 380 -31.07 -3.00 11.97
N TYR A 381 -31.98 -3.28 12.92
CA TYR A 381 -31.63 -4.05 14.12
C TYR A 381 -31.14 -5.47 13.78
N GLU A 382 -31.68 -6.06 12.71
CA GLU A 382 -31.31 -7.41 12.25
C GLU A 382 -29.94 -7.37 11.58
N ILE A 383 -29.64 -6.33 10.79
CA ILE A 383 -28.30 -6.11 10.24
C ILE A 383 -27.26 -6.05 11.36
N VAL A 384 -27.50 -5.23 12.40
CA VAL A 384 -26.62 -5.12 13.57
C VAL A 384 -26.48 -6.46 14.31
N HIS A 385 -27.58 -7.22 14.44
CA HIS A 385 -27.56 -8.54 15.08
C HIS A 385 -26.72 -9.54 14.30
N ARG A 386 -26.93 -9.64 12.98
CA ARG A 386 -26.20 -10.54 12.10
C ARG A 386 -24.72 -10.17 11.98
N THR A 387 -24.39 -8.87 11.91
CA THR A 387 -22.99 -8.43 11.97
C THR A 387 -22.30 -8.98 13.21
N LYS A 388 -22.85 -8.75 14.40
CA LYS A 388 -22.29 -9.24 15.68
C LYS A 388 -22.07 -10.74 15.68
N GLN A 389 -23.06 -11.53 15.25
CA GLN A 389 -22.95 -12.98 15.18
C GLN A 389 -21.86 -13.43 14.21
N HIS A 390 -21.79 -12.79 13.05
CA HIS A 390 -20.85 -13.14 11.98
C HIS A 390 -19.39 -12.89 12.37
N ILE A 391 -19.12 -11.77 13.04
CA ILE A 391 -17.76 -11.42 13.51
C ILE A 391 -17.44 -11.97 14.91
N ASP A 392 -18.34 -12.77 15.49
CA ASP A 392 -18.22 -13.34 16.84
C ASP A 392 -17.94 -12.28 17.93
N GLN A 393 -18.69 -11.16 17.87
CA GLN A 393 -18.58 -10.06 18.84
C GLN A 393 -19.89 -9.84 19.59
N THR A 394 -19.78 -9.52 20.88
CA THR A 394 -20.94 -9.19 21.73
C THR A 394 -21.49 -7.78 21.47
N HIS A 395 -20.64 -6.88 20.98
CA HIS A 395 -20.94 -5.47 20.78
C HIS A 395 -20.35 -4.98 19.46
N VAL A 396 -21.02 -4.00 18.87
CA VAL A 396 -20.55 -3.14 17.77
C VAL A 396 -20.99 -1.71 18.09
N ARG A 397 -20.36 -0.71 17.49
CA ARG A 397 -20.79 0.68 17.64
C ARG A 397 -21.72 1.04 16.48
N LEU A 398 -22.87 1.64 16.78
CA LEU A 398 -23.85 2.08 15.78
C LEU A 398 -23.93 3.61 15.82
N ALA A 399 -23.68 4.25 14.70
CA ALA A 399 -24.06 5.64 14.46
C ALA A 399 -25.30 5.64 13.56
N LEU A 400 -26.43 6.07 14.12
CA LEU A 400 -27.71 6.06 13.43
C LEU A 400 -27.89 7.36 12.64
N SER A 401 -28.25 7.27 11.36
CA SER A 401 -28.68 8.45 10.61
C SER A 401 -29.96 9.04 11.21
N PRO A 402 -30.13 10.38 11.27
CA PRO A 402 -31.38 10.99 11.71
C PRO A 402 -32.62 10.56 10.94
N LYS A 403 -32.44 10.01 9.72
CA LYS A 403 -33.53 9.47 8.88
C LYS A 403 -33.91 8.03 9.23
N HIS A 404 -33.09 7.33 10.02
CA HIS A 404 -33.24 5.91 10.30
C HIS A 404 -33.71 5.67 11.74
N THR A 405 -34.41 4.56 11.89
CA THR A 405 -34.79 3.96 13.16
C THR A 405 -34.28 2.52 13.17
N ARG A 406 -34.43 1.82 14.30
CA ARG A 406 -34.08 0.40 14.40
C ARG A 406 -34.87 -0.49 13.42
N ASP A 407 -36.07 -0.07 13.05
CA ASP A 407 -36.97 -0.82 12.17
C ASP A 407 -36.90 -0.38 10.70
N THR A 408 -36.06 0.63 10.40
CA THR A 408 -35.82 1.06 9.02
C THR A 408 -35.37 -0.12 8.18
N LYS A 409 -36.04 -0.31 7.04
CA LYS A 409 -35.72 -1.33 6.05
C LYS A 409 -34.46 -0.92 5.28
N VAL A 410 -33.44 -1.75 5.37
CA VAL A 410 -32.15 -1.63 4.71
C VAL A 410 -32.17 -2.52 3.47
N GLN A 411 -31.95 -1.93 2.30
CA GLN A 411 -31.81 -2.65 1.04
C GLN A 411 -30.34 -2.68 0.58
N SER A 412 -29.62 -1.58 0.82
CA SER A 412 -28.25 -1.36 0.35
C SER A 412 -27.27 -1.24 1.50
N ILE A 413 -26.17 -2.00 1.43
CA ILE A 413 -25.13 -2.05 2.44
C ILE A 413 -23.77 -1.89 1.76
N ALA A 414 -23.00 -0.87 2.13
CA ALA A 414 -21.62 -0.76 1.70
C ALA A 414 -20.68 -1.27 2.79
N VAL A 415 -19.76 -2.15 2.42
CA VAL A 415 -18.88 -2.86 3.35
C VAL A 415 -17.43 -2.62 2.96
N CYS A 416 -16.59 -2.36 3.97
CA CYS A 416 -15.15 -2.43 3.82
C CYS A 416 -14.56 -2.82 5.19
N ALA A 417 -14.01 -4.03 5.31
CA ALA A 417 -13.29 -4.45 6.51
C ALA A 417 -12.10 -3.51 6.79
N GLY A 418 -11.66 -3.46 8.05
CA GLY A 418 -10.57 -2.60 8.50
C GLY A 418 -10.93 -1.11 8.50
N SER A 419 -9.97 -0.26 8.08
CA SER A 419 -10.14 1.20 7.98
C SER A 419 -10.85 1.61 6.67
N GLY A 420 -12.15 1.37 6.57
CA GLY A 420 -12.88 1.50 5.31
C GLY A 420 -13.30 2.91 4.88
N ALA A 421 -13.05 3.95 5.69
CA ALA A 421 -13.61 5.28 5.46
C ALA A 421 -13.29 5.87 4.06
N SER A 422 -12.06 5.69 3.58
CA SER A 422 -11.63 6.17 2.26
C SER A 422 -12.29 5.42 1.10
N VAL A 423 -12.59 4.13 1.29
CA VAL A 423 -13.27 3.28 0.31
C VAL A 423 -14.76 3.62 0.28
N LEU A 424 -15.37 3.85 1.44
CA LEU A 424 -16.80 4.13 1.59
C LEU A 424 -17.18 5.60 1.34
N LYS A 425 -16.19 6.48 1.17
CA LYS A 425 -16.41 7.90 0.94
C LYS A 425 -17.30 8.12 -0.30
N GLU A 426 -18.28 9.02 -0.16
CA GLU A 426 -19.22 9.43 -1.23
C GLU A 426 -20.14 8.31 -1.76
N ILE A 427 -20.11 7.13 -1.15
CA ILE A 427 -21.01 6.03 -1.48
C ILE A 427 -22.41 6.27 -0.91
N LYS A 428 -23.44 6.02 -1.72
CA LYS A 428 -24.84 6.06 -1.28
C LYS A 428 -25.29 4.63 -0.95
N ALA A 429 -25.50 4.36 0.34
CA ALA A 429 -26.07 3.13 0.87
C ALA A 429 -26.96 3.46 2.07
N ASP A 430 -27.84 2.54 2.49
CA ASP A 430 -28.61 2.71 3.72
C ASP A 430 -27.70 2.52 4.95
N VAL A 431 -26.76 1.58 4.86
CA VAL A 431 -25.84 1.23 5.95
C VAL A 431 -24.42 1.05 5.45
N PHE A 432 -23.46 1.59 6.19
CA PHE A 432 -22.05 1.26 6.09
C PHE A 432 -21.66 0.26 7.18
N VAL A 433 -20.85 -0.74 6.84
CA VAL A 433 -20.25 -1.68 7.79
C VAL A 433 -18.74 -1.70 7.58
N THR A 434 -17.99 -1.29 8.59
CA THR A 434 -16.53 -1.22 8.53
C THR A 434 -15.91 -1.43 9.90
N GLY A 435 -14.60 -1.64 9.98
CA GLY A 435 -13.90 -1.75 11.26
C GLY A 435 -13.87 -0.40 11.98
N GLU A 436 -13.37 0.64 11.30
CA GLU A 436 -13.21 1.97 11.89
C GLU A 436 -13.45 3.12 10.93
N MET A 437 -13.91 4.23 11.51
CA MET A 437 -14.01 5.56 10.89
C MET A 437 -13.69 6.61 11.97
N SER A 438 -13.09 7.73 11.57
CA SER A 438 -12.88 8.87 12.46
C SER A 438 -14.21 9.57 12.78
N HIS A 439 -14.20 10.40 13.84
CA HIS A 439 -15.38 11.10 14.30
C HIS A 439 -16.07 11.93 13.20
N HIS A 440 -15.29 12.70 12.43
CA HIS A 440 -15.85 13.55 11.37
C HIS A 440 -16.38 12.74 10.20
N GLU A 441 -15.69 11.65 9.82
CA GLU A 441 -16.19 10.75 8.78
C GLU A 441 -17.54 10.14 9.17
N VAL A 442 -17.70 9.69 10.42
CA VAL A 442 -18.99 9.20 10.92
C VAL A 442 -20.06 10.28 10.89
N LEU A 443 -19.74 11.50 11.36
CA LEU A 443 -20.69 12.63 11.35
C LEU A 443 -21.18 12.97 9.94
N ASP A 444 -20.25 13.07 8.99
CA ASP A 444 -20.58 13.39 7.60
C ASP A 444 -21.45 12.29 6.98
N THR A 445 -21.15 11.02 7.24
CA THR A 445 -21.93 9.88 6.75
C THR A 445 -23.36 9.84 7.32
N ILE A 446 -23.55 10.08 8.62
CA ILE A 446 -24.91 10.03 9.19
C ILE A 446 -25.79 11.19 8.71
N HIS A 447 -25.19 12.36 8.44
CA HIS A 447 -25.92 13.52 7.90
C HIS A 447 -26.21 13.40 6.41
N SER A 448 -25.44 12.61 5.66
CA SER A 448 -25.76 12.29 4.26
C SER A 448 -26.92 11.29 4.12
N GLY A 449 -27.34 10.65 5.22
CA GLY A 449 -28.49 9.74 5.26
C GLY A 449 -28.12 8.27 5.51
N THR A 450 -26.84 7.96 5.71
CA THR A 450 -26.35 6.59 5.84
C THR A 450 -26.06 6.25 7.31
N SER A 451 -26.55 5.12 7.82
CA SER A 451 -26.14 4.66 9.16
C SER A 451 -24.82 3.91 9.11
N VAL A 452 -24.04 3.92 10.19
CA VAL A 452 -22.71 3.30 10.25
C VAL A 452 -22.64 2.28 11.37
N ILE A 453 -22.19 1.07 11.05
CA ILE A 453 -21.84 0.02 12.01
C ILE A 453 -20.31 -0.10 12.01
N LEU A 454 -19.70 0.19 13.15
CA LEU A 454 -18.26 0.01 13.37
C LEU A 454 -18.01 -1.26 14.19
N CYS A 455 -17.19 -2.13 13.62
CA CYS A 455 -16.91 -3.47 14.13
C CYS A 455 -15.61 -3.56 14.94
N GLU A 456 -14.85 -2.47 15.05
CA GLU A 456 -13.41 -2.45 15.33
C GLU A 456 -12.59 -3.10 14.20
N HIS A 457 -11.34 -2.64 14.04
CA HIS A 457 -10.48 -2.94 12.88
C HIS A 457 -10.30 -4.45 12.67
N SER A 458 -9.50 -5.09 13.51
CA SER A 458 -9.15 -6.51 13.37
C SER A 458 -10.34 -7.45 13.58
N ASN A 459 -11.38 -7.02 14.30
CA ASN A 459 -12.61 -7.79 14.49
C ASN A 459 -13.43 -7.96 13.21
N SER A 460 -13.39 -6.97 12.30
CA SER A 460 -14.04 -7.07 10.99
C SER A 460 -13.33 -7.99 10.00
N GLU A 461 -12.15 -8.52 10.36
CA GLU A 461 -11.28 -9.30 9.48
C GLU A 461 -11.03 -10.71 10.02
N ARG A 462 -10.83 -10.85 11.33
CA ARG A 462 -10.35 -12.07 11.99
C ARG A 462 -11.17 -13.31 11.69
N GLY A 463 -12.49 -13.16 11.61
CA GLY A 463 -13.39 -14.29 11.34
C GLY A 463 -13.08 -14.98 10.01
N TYR A 464 -12.62 -14.22 9.01
CA TYR A 464 -12.27 -14.74 7.69
C TYR A 464 -11.07 -15.70 7.71
N LEU A 465 -10.15 -15.56 8.67
CA LEU A 465 -8.98 -16.46 8.74
C LEU A 465 -9.36 -17.94 8.91
N LYS A 466 -10.51 -18.22 9.54
CA LYS A 466 -11.02 -19.60 9.67
C LYS A 466 -11.43 -20.17 8.31
N ASN A 467 -12.17 -19.38 7.51
CA ASN A 467 -12.57 -19.75 6.16
C ASN A 467 -11.34 -19.95 5.27
N TRP A 468 -10.43 -18.97 5.30
CA TRP A 468 -9.22 -19.03 4.48
C TRP A 468 -8.28 -20.18 4.86
N ALA A 469 -8.25 -20.56 6.15
CA ALA A 469 -7.52 -21.76 6.59
C ALA A 469 -8.04 -23.04 5.94
N GLU A 470 -9.36 -23.19 5.79
CA GLU A 470 -9.96 -24.36 5.14
C GLU A 470 -9.67 -24.38 3.62
N ASP A 471 -9.69 -23.21 2.98
CA ASP A 471 -9.29 -23.08 1.58
C ASP A 471 -7.83 -23.47 1.38
N LEU A 472 -6.93 -22.97 2.22
CA LEU A 472 -5.50 -23.32 2.16
C LEU A 472 -5.26 -24.81 2.42
N LYS A 473 -5.98 -25.42 3.38
CA LYS A 473 -5.90 -26.87 3.64
C LYS A 473 -6.34 -27.69 2.44
N SER A 474 -7.39 -27.25 1.74
CA SER A 474 -7.95 -27.94 0.58
C SER A 474 -7.02 -27.87 -0.62
N ASN A 475 -6.36 -26.72 -0.83
CA ASN A 475 -5.51 -26.50 -1.99
C ASN A 475 -4.04 -26.95 -1.79
N LEU A 476 -3.48 -26.83 -0.59
CA LEU A 476 -2.09 -27.24 -0.29
C LEU A 476 -1.97 -28.71 0.17
N GLY A 477 -3.10 -29.38 0.44
CA GLY A 477 -3.15 -30.78 0.86
C GLY A 477 -2.85 -30.98 2.35
N GLN A 478 -3.89 -31.34 3.12
CA GLN A 478 -3.84 -31.54 4.58
C GLN A 478 -2.75 -32.51 5.08
N GLN A 479 -2.32 -33.46 4.26
CA GLN A 479 -1.30 -34.45 4.64
C GLN A 479 0.15 -33.92 4.51
N THR A 480 0.34 -32.76 3.86
CA THR A 480 1.67 -32.23 3.55
C THR A 480 2.02 -31.01 4.40
N VAL A 481 1.03 -30.17 4.73
CA VAL A 481 1.21 -28.94 5.53
C VAL A 481 0.07 -28.79 6.54
N ASN A 482 0.43 -28.52 7.78
CA ASN A 482 -0.48 -28.21 8.87
C ASN A 482 -0.78 -26.70 8.90
N ILE A 483 -2.03 -26.31 8.67
CA ILE A 483 -2.50 -24.91 8.71
C ILE A 483 -3.21 -24.66 10.04
N ILE A 484 -2.68 -23.71 10.82
CA ILE A 484 -3.17 -23.35 12.16
C ILE A 484 -3.60 -21.89 12.15
N VAL A 485 -4.77 -21.57 12.74
CA VAL A 485 -5.14 -20.18 13.07
C VAL A 485 -4.67 -19.89 14.49
N SER A 486 -4.02 -18.75 14.70
CA SER A 486 -3.49 -18.35 16.00
C SER A 486 -4.58 -18.25 17.06
N GLU A 487 -4.33 -18.84 18.23
CA GLU A 487 -5.17 -18.72 19.42
C GLU A 487 -4.76 -17.50 20.28
N ALA A 488 -3.55 -17.00 20.07
CA ALA A 488 -3.01 -15.85 20.79
C ALA A 488 -3.37 -14.50 20.14
N ASP A 489 -3.77 -14.50 18.86
CA ASP A 489 -4.26 -13.34 18.13
C ASP A 489 -5.55 -12.80 18.77
N LYS A 490 -5.59 -11.49 19.00
CA LYS A 490 -6.74 -10.82 19.62
C LYS A 490 -6.71 -9.34 19.33
N ASP A 491 -7.89 -8.73 19.41
CA ASP A 491 -8.03 -7.29 19.30
C ASP A 491 -7.29 -6.58 20.45
N PRO A 492 -6.54 -5.50 20.16
CA PRO A 492 -5.87 -4.73 21.20
C PRO A 492 -6.85 -3.94 22.08
N LEU A 493 -8.07 -3.67 21.60
CA LEU A 493 -9.10 -2.93 22.31
C LEU A 493 -10.03 -3.87 23.08
N ARG A 494 -10.52 -3.37 24.22
CA ARG A 494 -11.54 -4.05 25.03
C ARG A 494 -12.57 -3.03 25.44
N ILE A 495 -13.83 -3.45 25.42
CA ILE A 495 -14.92 -2.70 26.04
C ILE A 495 -14.77 -2.90 27.55
N VAL A 496 -14.64 -1.78 28.28
CA VAL A 496 -14.39 -1.72 29.73
C VAL A 496 -15.61 -1.27 30.50
#